data_AF-A0A2M7TTU0-F1
#
_entry.id   AF-A0A2M7TTU0-F1
#
_cell.length_a   1.000
_cell.length_b   1.000
_cell.length_c   1.000
_cell.angle_alpha   90.00
_cell.angle_beta   90.00
_cell.angle_gamma   90.00
#
_symmetry.space_group_name_H-M   'P 1'
#
loop_
_entity.id
_entity.type
_entity.pdbx_description
1 polymer ?
#
loop_
_entity_poly.entity_id
_entity_poly.type
_entity_poly.pdbx_seq_one_letter_code
_entity_poly.pdbx_strand_id
1 'polypeptide(L)'
;MKKAADILESTRLDKELNYAEISHKTRIPIRYLEAFEKDSPAQFPAEPYCSLMVKEYAVALNLNPEEVLSLFRRDHEHQSSSSSSPRRGFGITPQLTYTIFIVLSLVLFSGYLLLEYIKYNRPPYLKVTWPEAKSKIIEIKGETDPESTVKINNDLVVVDLEGIFKKQIELSTPEAKIIVESRSPAGKTTVTEKIFK
;
A
#
# COMPACT_ATOMS: atom_id res chain seq x y z
N MET A 1 -30.01 -22.90 44.65
CA MET A 1 -28.54 -22.94 44.58
C MET A 1 -28.04 -21.58 45.04
N LYS A 2 -26.95 -21.51 45.82
CA LYS A 2 -26.42 -20.21 46.30
C LYS A 2 -25.73 -19.47 45.14
N LYS A 3 -26.02 -18.18 44.97
CA LYS A 3 -25.34 -17.32 44.00
C LYS A 3 -24.05 -16.76 44.58
N ALA A 4 -23.14 -16.30 43.73
CA ALA A 4 -21.92 -15.63 44.17
C ALA A 4 -22.23 -14.33 44.95
N ALA A 5 -23.21 -13.55 44.50
CA ALA A 5 -23.67 -12.33 45.15
C ALA A 5 -24.10 -12.57 46.61
N ASP A 6 -24.97 -13.58 46.83
CA ASP A 6 -25.47 -13.94 48.16
C ASP A 6 -24.34 -14.38 49.10
N ILE A 7 -23.35 -15.12 48.59
CA ILE A 7 -22.21 -15.61 49.38
C ILE A 7 -21.31 -14.45 49.81
N LEU A 8 -21.06 -13.49 48.93
CA LEU A 8 -20.26 -12.31 49.23
C LEU A 8 -20.96 -11.43 50.28
N GLU A 9 -22.25 -11.17 50.09
CA GLU A 9 -23.05 -10.36 51.03
C GLU A 9 -23.15 -11.04 52.40
N SER A 10 -23.53 -12.32 52.46
CA SER A 10 -23.70 -13.02 53.73
C SER A 10 -22.38 -13.09 54.49
N THR A 11 -21.28 -13.39 53.81
CA THR A 11 -19.95 -13.48 54.45
C THR A 11 -19.46 -12.12 54.94
N ARG A 12 -19.77 -11.04 54.23
CA ARG A 12 -19.46 -9.67 54.69
C ARG A 12 -20.25 -9.34 55.96
N LEU A 13 -21.55 -9.63 55.96
CA LEU A 13 -22.43 -9.36 57.10
C LEU A 13 -22.09 -10.22 58.32
N ASP A 14 -21.77 -11.49 58.12
CA ASP A 14 -21.33 -12.42 59.19
C ASP A 14 -20.02 -11.96 59.85
N LYS A 15 -19.20 -11.18 59.13
CA LYS A 15 -17.97 -10.58 59.62
C LYS A 15 -18.13 -9.14 60.11
N GLU A 16 -19.36 -8.62 60.10
CA GLU A 16 -19.71 -7.26 60.50
C GLU A 16 -18.93 -6.18 59.73
N LEU A 17 -18.49 -6.49 58.50
CA LEU A 17 -17.69 -5.57 57.69
C LEU A 17 -18.59 -4.63 56.88
N ASN A 18 -18.22 -3.35 56.86
CA ASN A 18 -18.86 -2.37 55.98
C ASN A 18 -18.12 -2.25 54.63
N TYR A 19 -18.79 -1.66 53.63
CA TYR A 19 -18.19 -1.47 52.31
C TYR A 19 -16.94 -0.60 52.32
N ALA A 20 -16.86 0.39 53.23
CA ALA A 20 -15.70 1.29 53.31
C ALA A 20 -14.44 0.56 53.80
N GLU A 21 -14.58 -0.38 54.74
CA GLU A 21 -13.47 -1.20 55.27
C GLU A 21 -12.91 -2.12 54.19
N ILE A 22 -13.78 -2.80 53.44
CA ILE A 22 -13.38 -3.64 52.31
C ILE A 22 -12.76 -2.78 51.20
N SER A 23 -13.37 -1.64 50.87
CA SER A 23 -12.85 -0.71 49.87
C SER A 23 -11.46 -0.20 50.25
N HIS A 24 -11.22 0.12 51.52
CA HIS A 24 -9.91 0.52 52.02
C HIS A 24 -8.87 -0.60 51.93
N LYS A 25 -9.27 -1.84 52.25
CA LYS A 25 -8.38 -3.03 52.21
C LYS A 25 -8.04 -3.48 50.78
N THR A 26 -9.00 -3.44 49.86
CA THR A 26 -8.88 -3.98 48.49
C THR A 26 -8.65 -2.91 47.43
N ARG A 27 -8.82 -1.63 47.78
CA ARG A 27 -8.85 -0.49 46.84
C ARG A 27 -9.94 -0.60 45.77
N ILE A 28 -10.91 -1.50 45.94
CA ILE A 28 -12.07 -1.61 45.06
C ILE A 28 -13.05 -0.49 45.40
N PRO A 29 -13.47 0.34 44.43
CA PRO A 29 -14.51 1.33 44.65
C PRO A 29 -15.80 0.72 45.20
N ILE A 30 -16.41 1.36 46.20
CA ILE A 30 -17.65 0.90 46.86
C ILE A 30 -18.75 0.56 45.85
N ARG A 31 -18.90 1.36 44.79
CA ARG A 31 -19.89 1.11 43.73
C ARG A 31 -19.81 -0.29 43.11
N TYR A 32 -18.62 -0.87 43.02
CA TYR A 32 -18.44 -2.21 42.45
C TYR A 32 -18.70 -3.30 43.50
N LEU A 33 -18.31 -3.08 44.76
CA LEU A 33 -18.64 -4.00 45.86
C LEU A 33 -20.17 -4.13 46.00
N GLU A 34 -20.87 -2.99 45.98
CA GLU A 34 -22.33 -2.97 45.97
C GLU A 34 -22.92 -3.64 44.74
N ALA A 35 -22.34 -3.40 43.55
CA ALA A 35 -22.83 -4.03 42.33
C ALA A 35 -22.71 -5.56 42.40
N PHE A 36 -21.61 -6.09 42.94
CA PHE A 36 -21.39 -7.53 43.08
C PHE A 36 -22.37 -8.18 44.07
N GLU A 37 -22.67 -7.53 45.20
CA GLU A 37 -23.66 -8.02 46.18
C GLU A 37 -25.10 -7.88 45.69
N LYS A 38 -25.42 -6.81 44.95
CA LYS A 38 -26.78 -6.56 44.41
C LYS A 38 -27.03 -7.23 43.05
N ASP A 39 -26.14 -8.11 42.59
CA ASP A 39 -26.27 -8.84 41.32
C ASP A 39 -26.62 -7.91 40.14
N SER A 40 -25.94 -6.75 40.05
CA SER A 40 -26.26 -5.65 39.12
C SER A 40 -25.26 -5.55 37.96
N PRO A 41 -25.35 -6.42 36.93
CA PRO A 41 -24.33 -6.56 35.88
C PRO A 41 -24.10 -5.29 35.06
N ALA A 42 -25.11 -4.42 34.94
CA ALA A 42 -25.00 -3.14 34.22
C ALA A 42 -23.96 -2.19 34.85
N GLN A 43 -23.59 -2.39 36.11
CA GLN A 43 -22.64 -1.56 36.84
C GLN A 43 -21.27 -2.22 37.01
N PHE A 44 -21.07 -3.41 36.44
CA PHE A 44 -19.80 -4.12 36.55
C PHE A 44 -18.69 -3.41 35.76
N PRO A 45 -17.44 -3.45 36.25
CA PRO A 45 -16.30 -3.02 35.46
C PRO A 45 -16.11 -3.93 34.24
N ALA A 46 -15.43 -3.45 33.21
CA ALA A 46 -15.09 -4.27 32.05
C ALA A 46 -14.08 -5.38 32.44
N GLU A 47 -14.17 -6.54 31.80
CA GLU A 47 -13.13 -7.56 31.91
C GLU A 47 -11.78 -7.04 31.36
N PRO A 48 -10.63 -7.44 31.94
CA PRO A 48 -10.46 -8.48 32.97
C PRO A 48 -10.62 -7.99 34.42
N TYR A 49 -10.95 -6.71 34.63
CA TYR A 49 -10.99 -6.11 35.96
C TYR A 49 -12.15 -6.63 36.82
N CYS A 50 -13.26 -7.03 36.19
CA CYS A 50 -14.40 -7.64 36.88
C CYS A 50 -13.98 -8.92 37.61
N SER A 51 -13.44 -9.89 36.86
CA SER A 51 -12.95 -11.15 37.43
C SER A 51 -11.87 -10.91 38.50
N LEU A 52 -10.97 -9.94 38.30
CA LEU A 52 -9.92 -9.62 39.26
C LEU A 52 -10.48 -9.05 40.58
N MET A 53 -11.41 -8.09 40.50
CA MET A 53 -12.01 -7.46 41.67
C MET A 53 -12.86 -8.44 42.48
N VAL A 54 -13.61 -9.33 41.83
CA VAL A 54 -14.36 -10.40 42.51
C VAL A 54 -13.41 -11.33 43.26
N LYS A 55 -12.28 -11.69 42.63
CA LYS A 55 -11.24 -12.52 43.26
C LYS A 55 -10.64 -11.84 44.49
N GLU A 56 -10.28 -10.57 44.36
CA GLU A 56 -9.68 -9.78 45.43
C GLU A 56 -10.69 -9.56 46.58
N TYR A 57 -11.97 -9.41 46.26
CA TYR A 57 -13.03 -9.33 47.26
C TYR A 57 -13.20 -10.65 48.03
N ALA A 58 -13.21 -11.79 47.34
CA ALA A 58 -13.26 -13.11 47.98
C ALA A 58 -12.06 -13.33 48.93
N VAL A 59 -10.85 -12.93 48.51
CA VAL A 59 -9.64 -12.99 49.36
C VAL A 59 -9.79 -12.09 50.58
N ALA A 60 -10.32 -10.87 50.42
CA ALA A 60 -10.53 -9.96 51.54
C ALA A 60 -11.50 -10.51 52.60
N LEU A 61 -12.48 -11.31 52.15
CA LEU A 61 -13.44 -12.05 52.96
C LEU A 61 -12.96 -13.44 53.40
N ASN A 62 -11.69 -13.81 53.19
CA ASN A 62 -11.14 -15.15 53.48
C ASN A 62 -11.98 -16.31 52.89
N LEU A 63 -12.59 -16.11 51.72
CA LEU A 63 -13.25 -17.14 50.94
C LEU A 63 -12.26 -17.78 49.96
N ASN A 64 -12.62 -18.93 49.38
CA ASN A 64 -11.85 -19.50 48.29
C ASN A 64 -12.07 -18.67 47.01
N PRO A 65 -11.04 -17.96 46.50
CA PRO A 65 -11.19 -17.07 45.36
C PRO A 65 -11.60 -17.79 44.07
N GLU A 66 -11.12 -19.01 43.84
CA GLU A 66 -11.43 -19.77 42.63
C GLU A 66 -12.87 -20.28 42.65
N GLU A 67 -13.36 -20.68 43.83
CA GLU A 67 -14.74 -21.14 44.01
C GLU A 67 -15.72 -19.98 43.79
N VAL A 68 -15.50 -18.84 44.44
CA VAL A 68 -16.36 -17.65 44.27
C VAL A 68 -16.34 -17.17 42.82
N LEU A 69 -15.16 -17.14 42.18
CA LEU A 69 -15.05 -16.75 40.78
C LEU A 69 -15.77 -17.73 39.84
N SER A 70 -15.74 -19.04 40.12
CA SER A 70 -16.46 -20.04 39.34
C SER A 70 -17.99 -19.86 39.43
N LEU A 71 -18.50 -19.56 40.63
CA LEU A 71 -19.91 -19.26 40.85
C LEU A 71 -20.31 -17.96 40.16
N PHE A 72 -19.46 -16.93 40.28
CA PHE A 72 -19.68 -15.63 39.64
C PHE A 72 -19.73 -15.76 38.12
N ARG A 73 -18.81 -16.53 37.52
CA ARG A 73 -18.85 -16.83 36.09
C ARG A 73 -20.12 -17.59 35.71
N ARG A 74 -20.47 -18.67 36.42
CA ARG A 74 -21.72 -19.41 36.15
C ARG A 74 -22.95 -18.50 36.14
N ASP A 75 -23.01 -17.56 37.08
CA ASP A 75 -24.17 -16.66 37.24
C ASP A 75 -24.21 -15.56 36.15
N HIS A 76 -23.07 -15.20 35.53
CA HIS A 76 -22.94 -14.08 34.58
C HIS A 76 -22.44 -14.42 33.16
N GLU A 77 -22.00 -15.66 32.90
CA GLU A 77 -21.44 -16.14 31.62
C GLU A 77 -22.50 -16.17 30.50
N HIS A 78 -23.78 -16.14 30.84
CA HIS A 78 -24.86 -15.99 29.88
C HIS A 78 -25.13 -14.54 29.43
N GLN A 79 -24.51 -13.52 30.04
CA GLN A 79 -24.67 -12.11 29.64
C GLN A 79 -23.42 -11.50 28.98
N SER A 80 -22.27 -12.18 29.02
CA SER A 80 -21.03 -11.70 28.39
C SER A 80 -20.91 -12.05 26.90
N SER A 81 -21.94 -12.61 26.27
CA SER A 81 -21.96 -12.86 24.82
C SER A 81 -22.07 -11.60 23.97
N SER A 82 -22.12 -10.40 24.56
CA SER A 82 -21.99 -9.15 23.80
C SER A 82 -20.53 -8.70 23.72
N SER A 83 -19.90 -9.10 22.62
CA SER A 83 -18.88 -8.32 21.90
C SER A 83 -17.43 -8.30 22.41
N SER A 84 -16.81 -9.48 22.58
CA SER A 84 -15.41 -9.64 22.18
C SER A 84 -15.31 -10.36 20.83
N SER A 85 -16.09 -9.89 19.84
CA SER A 85 -15.59 -10.05 18.47
C SER A 85 -14.30 -9.25 18.43
N PRO A 86 -13.13 -9.83 18.07
CA PRO A 86 -11.99 -9.00 17.77
C PRO A 86 -12.49 -8.08 16.67
N ARG A 87 -12.64 -6.80 16.97
CA ARG A 87 -12.82 -5.80 15.91
C ARG A 87 -11.57 -5.93 15.07
N ARG A 88 -11.62 -6.77 14.03
CA ARG A 88 -10.76 -6.70 12.85
C ARG A 88 -11.12 -5.40 12.15
N GLY A 89 -10.88 -4.28 12.83
CA GLY A 89 -10.60 -3.05 12.16
C GLY A 89 -9.25 -3.28 11.50
N PHE A 90 -9.18 -3.02 10.20
CA PHE A 90 -7.89 -2.75 9.57
C PHE A 90 -7.33 -1.50 10.26
N GLY A 91 -6.56 -1.71 11.32
CA GLY A 91 -5.77 -0.67 11.93
C GLY A 91 -4.66 -0.33 10.95
N ILE A 92 -4.70 0.88 10.41
CA ILE A 92 -3.57 1.44 9.66
C ILE A 92 -2.42 1.56 10.68
N THR A 93 -1.59 0.52 10.75
CA THR A 93 -0.39 0.54 11.56
C THR A 93 0.67 1.37 10.83
N PRO A 94 1.48 2.20 11.53
CA PRO A 94 2.52 3.02 10.90
C PRO A 94 3.51 2.20 10.05
N GLN A 95 3.67 0.91 10.36
CA GLN A 95 4.47 -0.02 9.57
C GLN A 95 3.84 -0.31 8.21
N LEU A 96 2.52 -0.53 8.13
CA LEU A 96 1.83 -0.83 6.88
C LEU A 96 1.84 0.36 5.93
N THR A 97 1.64 1.59 6.42
CA THR A 97 1.69 2.80 5.57
C THR A 97 3.07 3.02 4.99
N TYR A 98 4.12 2.86 5.81
CA TYR A 98 5.49 2.99 5.34
C TYR A 98 5.85 1.93 4.29
N THR A 99 5.46 0.67 4.51
CA THR A 99 5.66 -0.40 3.52
C THR A 99 4.91 -0.13 2.22
N ILE A 100 3.63 0.29 2.28
CA ILE A 100 2.86 0.63 1.08
C ILE A 100 3.51 1.81 0.34
N PHE A 101 3.98 2.83 1.05
CA PHE A 101 4.67 3.97 0.43
C PHE A 101 5.96 3.55 -0.27
N ILE A 102 6.80 2.72 0.35
CA ILE A 102 8.01 2.18 -0.27
C ILE A 102 7.66 1.38 -1.52
N VAL A 103 6.71 0.46 -1.41
CA VAL A 103 6.32 -0.40 -2.55
C VAL A 103 5.75 0.46 -3.68
N LEU A 104 4.91 1.45 -3.37
CA LEU A 104 4.37 2.37 -4.36
C LEU A 104 5.48 3.20 -5.03
N SER A 105 6.41 3.73 -4.26
CA SER A 105 7.57 4.47 -4.77
C SER A 105 8.43 3.59 -5.68
N LEU A 106 8.70 2.35 -5.28
CA LEU A 106 9.46 1.38 -6.07
C LEU A 106 8.73 1.03 -7.37
N VAL A 107 7.42 0.82 -7.33
CA VAL A 107 6.59 0.52 -8.52
C VAL A 107 6.56 1.71 -9.48
N LEU A 108 6.38 2.93 -8.98
CA LEU A 108 6.41 4.14 -9.80
C LEU A 108 7.78 4.35 -10.44
N PHE A 109 8.85 4.18 -9.67
CA PHE A 109 10.23 4.28 -10.17
C PHE A 109 10.52 3.21 -11.22
N SER A 110 10.17 1.96 -10.96
CA SER A 110 10.33 0.86 -11.91
C SER A 110 9.49 1.07 -13.17
N GLY A 111 8.26 1.56 -13.04
CA GLY A 111 7.39 1.88 -14.17
C GLY A 111 7.98 2.99 -15.03
N TYR A 112 8.50 4.06 -14.41
CA TYR A 112 9.19 5.14 -15.10
C TYR A 112 10.42 4.63 -15.87
N LEU A 113 11.26 3.80 -15.25
CA LEU A 113 12.43 3.21 -15.91
C LEU A 113 12.05 2.33 -17.10
N LEU A 114 10.99 1.53 -16.98
CA LEU A 114 10.49 0.70 -18.09
C LEU A 114 10.01 1.55 -19.26
N LEU A 115 9.29 2.65 -19.00
CA LEU A 115 8.85 3.57 -20.03
C LEU A 115 10.03 4.23 -20.75
N GLU A 116 11.02 4.72 -20.00
CA GLU A 116 12.21 5.35 -20.59
C GLU A 116 13.05 4.33 -21.38
N TYR A 117 13.18 3.11 -20.87
CA TYR A 117 13.85 2.03 -21.57
C TYR A 117 13.16 1.68 -22.90
N ILE A 118 11.83 1.61 -22.91
CA ILE A 118 11.07 1.37 -24.14
C ILE A 118 11.27 2.53 -25.12
N LYS A 119 11.18 3.79 -24.66
CA LYS A 119 11.38 4.98 -25.49
C LYS A 119 12.76 5.00 -26.14
N TYR A 120 13.83 4.72 -25.38
CA TYR A 120 15.20 4.67 -25.88
C TYR A 120 15.42 3.57 -26.94
N ASN A 121 14.71 2.44 -26.82
CA ASN A 121 14.83 1.31 -27.76
C ASN A 121 13.88 1.36 -28.95
N ARG A 122 13.18 2.48 -29.17
CA ARG A 122 12.35 2.64 -30.38
C ARG A 122 13.24 2.92 -31.60
N PRO A 123 12.85 2.42 -32.79
CA PRO A 123 13.48 2.85 -34.03
C PRO A 123 13.25 4.35 -34.23
N PRO A 124 14.22 5.06 -34.82
CA PRO A 124 14.09 6.49 -35.00
C PRO A 124 12.99 6.78 -36.00
N TYR A 125 12.23 7.85 -35.80
CA TYR A 125 11.29 8.25 -36.84
C TYR A 125 12.07 8.74 -38.06
N LEU A 126 11.54 8.50 -39.26
CA LEU A 126 12.18 8.95 -40.50
C LEU A 126 11.10 9.44 -41.44
N LYS A 127 11.12 10.73 -41.75
CA LYS A 127 10.23 11.35 -42.73
C LYS A 127 11.07 12.01 -43.81
N VAL A 128 11.01 11.46 -45.03
CA VAL A 128 11.77 11.97 -46.17
C VAL A 128 10.85 12.76 -47.09
N THR A 129 11.22 14.02 -47.36
CA THR A 129 10.58 14.87 -48.35
C THR A 129 11.34 14.76 -49.66
N TRP A 130 10.71 14.13 -50.63
CA TRP A 130 11.31 13.88 -51.94
C TRP A 130 11.06 15.06 -52.88
N PRO A 131 12.09 15.58 -53.57
CA PRO A 131 11.88 16.63 -54.57
C PRO A 131 11.07 16.11 -55.76
N GLU A 132 10.19 16.95 -56.31
CA GLU A 132 9.44 16.65 -57.54
C GLU A 132 10.24 16.96 -58.83
N ALA A 133 11.33 17.72 -58.71
CA ALA A 133 12.12 18.19 -59.85
C ALA A 133 12.94 17.06 -60.51
N LYS A 134 12.81 16.92 -61.83
CA LYS A 134 13.63 16.02 -62.68
C LYS A 134 14.93 16.69 -63.14
N SER A 135 15.70 17.24 -62.20
CA SER A 135 17.01 17.81 -62.48
C SER A 135 18.13 16.79 -62.24
N LYS A 136 19.27 16.97 -62.90
CA LYS A 136 20.45 16.10 -62.73
C LYS A 136 20.95 16.08 -61.27
N ILE A 137 20.74 17.17 -60.55
CA ILE A 137 21.04 17.31 -59.12
C ILE A 137 19.70 17.43 -58.38
N ILE A 138 19.49 16.57 -57.39
CA ILE A 138 18.31 16.58 -56.52
C ILE A 138 18.73 16.80 -55.07
N GLU A 139 17.95 17.60 -54.34
CA GLU A 139 18.16 17.82 -52.92
C GLU A 139 17.16 16.99 -52.12
N ILE A 140 17.68 16.05 -51.33
CA ILE A 140 16.87 15.22 -50.43
C ILE A 140 16.89 15.87 -49.07
N LYS A 141 15.70 16.12 -48.54
CA LYS A 141 15.50 16.64 -47.19
C LYS A 141 14.68 15.65 -46.38
N GLY A 142 14.95 15.56 -45.11
CA GLY A 142 14.11 14.78 -44.22
C GLY A 142 14.30 15.17 -42.78
N GLU A 143 13.50 14.54 -41.94
CA GLU A 143 13.46 14.73 -40.50
C GLU A 143 13.58 13.36 -39.81
N THR A 144 14.36 13.31 -38.76
CA THR A 144 14.63 12.14 -37.92
C THR A 144 14.93 12.59 -36.49
N ASP A 145 15.07 11.66 -35.54
CA ASP A 145 15.55 12.02 -34.20
C ASP A 145 16.96 12.67 -34.27
N PRO A 146 17.22 13.78 -33.54
CA PRO A 146 18.50 14.52 -33.60
C PRO A 146 19.75 13.69 -33.27
N GLU A 147 19.62 12.66 -32.44
CA GLU A 147 20.74 11.77 -32.09
C GLU A 147 20.96 10.63 -33.10
N SER A 148 20.17 10.57 -34.18
CA SER A 148 20.27 9.50 -35.17
C SER A 148 21.33 9.80 -36.23
N THR A 149 22.01 8.74 -36.67
CA THR A 149 22.90 8.79 -37.84
C THR A 149 22.10 8.50 -39.10
N VAL A 150 22.14 9.41 -40.07
CA VAL A 150 21.48 9.22 -41.36
C VAL A 150 22.51 8.83 -42.42
N LYS A 151 22.15 7.85 -43.25
CA LYS A 151 22.89 7.48 -44.46
C LYS A 151 21.99 7.61 -45.68
N ILE A 152 22.51 8.21 -46.73
CA ILE A 152 21.82 8.28 -48.03
C ILE A 152 22.74 7.65 -49.08
N ASN A 153 22.29 6.55 -49.69
CA ASN A 153 23.10 5.74 -50.60
C ASN A 153 24.46 5.34 -49.98
N ASN A 154 24.43 4.93 -48.71
CA ASN A 154 25.60 4.50 -47.91
C ASN A 154 26.56 5.61 -47.47
N ASP A 155 26.34 6.86 -47.90
CA ASP A 155 27.10 8.03 -47.45
C ASP A 155 26.47 8.65 -46.20
N LEU A 156 27.30 8.98 -45.22
CA LEU A 156 26.87 9.56 -43.95
C LEU A 156 26.48 11.04 -44.11
N VAL A 157 25.34 11.42 -43.55
CA VAL A 157 24.79 12.79 -43.59
C VAL A 157 24.64 13.31 -42.17
N VAL A 158 25.08 14.55 -41.95
CA VAL A 158 24.95 15.21 -40.65
C VAL A 158 23.50 15.62 -40.44
N VAL A 159 22.97 15.29 -39.27
CA VAL A 159 21.67 15.74 -38.77
C VAL A 159 21.90 16.94 -37.87
N ASP A 160 21.08 17.98 -38.00
CA ASP A 160 21.14 19.14 -37.12
C ASP A 160 20.41 18.91 -35.78
N LEU A 161 20.45 19.91 -34.90
CA LEU A 161 19.82 19.84 -33.57
C LEU A 161 18.30 19.76 -33.65
N GLU A 162 17.70 20.23 -34.75
CA GLU A 162 16.27 20.10 -35.03
C GLU A 162 15.89 18.74 -35.64
N GLY A 163 16.85 17.84 -35.88
CA GLY A 163 16.58 16.53 -36.48
C GLY A 163 16.46 16.55 -38.00
N ILE A 164 16.80 17.67 -38.63
CA ILE A 164 16.69 17.87 -40.08
C ILE A 164 18.02 17.48 -40.74
N PHE A 165 17.92 16.80 -41.87
CA PHE A 165 19.07 16.48 -42.71
C PHE A 165 18.80 16.88 -44.15
N LYS A 166 19.87 17.27 -44.85
CA LYS A 166 19.82 17.72 -46.25
C LYS A 166 21.06 17.22 -46.98
N LYS A 167 20.86 16.66 -48.17
CA LYS A 167 21.96 16.28 -49.06
C LYS A 167 21.57 16.45 -50.51
N GLN A 168 22.50 16.98 -51.29
CA GLN A 168 22.40 17.02 -52.75
C GLN A 168 23.04 15.76 -53.34
N ILE A 169 22.34 15.13 -54.28
CA ILE A 169 22.80 13.92 -54.97
C ILE A 169 22.69 14.17 -56.47
N GLU A 170 23.75 13.84 -57.21
CA GLU A 170 23.72 13.81 -58.66
C GLU A 170 23.21 12.45 -59.15
N LEU A 171 22.16 12.47 -59.96
CA LEU A 171 21.59 11.27 -60.56
C LEU A 171 22.47 10.84 -61.74
N SER A 172 23.21 9.75 -61.58
CA SER A 172 24.06 9.20 -62.65
C SER A 172 23.27 8.35 -63.67
N THR A 173 22.10 7.84 -63.29
CA THR A 173 21.27 6.96 -64.13
C THR A 173 19.82 7.49 -64.22
N PRO A 174 19.12 7.25 -65.36
CA PRO A 174 17.70 7.61 -65.52
C PRO A 174 16.78 6.88 -64.53
N GLU A 175 17.14 5.65 -64.16
CA GLU A 175 16.54 4.92 -63.06
C GLU A 175 17.53 4.85 -61.91
N ALA A 176 17.29 5.65 -60.87
CA ALA A 176 18.13 5.66 -59.67
C ALA A 176 17.27 5.28 -58.45
N LYS A 177 17.68 4.21 -57.75
CA LYS A 177 17.12 3.83 -56.46
C LYS A 177 17.88 4.57 -55.36
N ILE A 178 17.16 5.35 -54.55
CA ILE A 178 17.75 6.06 -53.43
C ILE A 178 17.25 5.46 -52.12
N ILE A 179 18.20 5.08 -51.27
CA ILE A 179 17.94 4.48 -49.96
C ILE A 179 18.36 5.49 -48.90
N VAL A 180 17.42 5.82 -48.02
CA VAL A 180 17.64 6.64 -46.84
C VAL A 180 17.47 5.75 -45.61
N GLU A 181 18.55 5.57 -44.86
CA GLU A 181 18.59 4.82 -43.61
C GLU A 181 18.84 5.79 -42.46
N SER A 182 18.02 5.72 -41.43
CA SER A 182 18.27 6.40 -40.15
C SER A 182 18.53 5.35 -39.08
N ARG A 183 19.57 5.55 -38.26
CA ARG A 183 19.99 4.65 -37.19
C ARG A 183 20.12 5.39 -35.87
N SER A 184 19.41 4.92 -34.84
CA SER A 184 19.48 5.49 -33.49
C SER A 184 20.77 5.07 -32.76
N PRO A 185 21.17 5.79 -31.68
CA PRO A 185 22.31 5.39 -30.84
C PRO A 185 22.17 3.98 -30.26
N ALA A 186 20.93 3.56 -29.96
CA ALA A 186 20.59 2.20 -29.52
C ALA A 186 20.74 1.12 -30.62
N GLY A 187 21.08 1.51 -31.85
CA GLY A 187 21.31 0.62 -32.98
C GLY A 187 20.04 0.19 -33.72
N LYS A 188 18.89 0.78 -33.44
CA LYS A 188 17.64 0.53 -34.19
C LYS A 188 17.64 1.33 -35.49
N THR A 189 17.09 0.75 -36.55
CA THR A 189 17.13 1.35 -37.90
C THR A 189 15.74 1.52 -38.49
N THR A 190 15.57 2.58 -39.26
CA THR A 190 14.40 2.85 -40.10
C THR A 190 14.88 3.15 -41.51
N VAL A 191 14.33 2.46 -42.51
CA VAL A 191 14.76 2.57 -43.91
C VAL A 191 13.59 3.00 -44.77
N THR A 192 13.81 4.00 -45.63
CA THR A 192 12.88 4.42 -46.67
C THR A 192 13.60 4.43 -48.02
N GLU A 193 12.91 3.98 -49.07
CA GLU A 193 13.44 3.99 -50.42
C GLU A 193 12.49 4.66 -51.41
N LYS A 194 13.06 5.33 -52.43
CA LYS A 194 12.30 5.84 -53.58
C LYS A 194 13.08 5.59 -54.86
N ILE A 195 12.36 5.17 -55.89
CA ILE A 195 12.90 4.98 -57.24
C ILE A 195 12.50 6.21 -58.07
N PHE A 196 13.49 6.89 -58.64
CA PHE A 196 13.28 7.96 -59.60
C PHE A 196 13.28 7.36 -61.01
N LYS A 197 12.28 7.76 -61.81
CA LYS A 197 12.08 7.40 -63.22
C LYS A 197 11.80 8.64 -64.06
#